data_AF-A0A7Y3IUF2-F1
#
_entry.id   AF-A0A7Y3IUF2-F1
#
_cell.length_a   1.000
_cell.length_b   1.000
_cell.length_c   1.000
_cell.angle_alpha   90.00
_cell.angle_beta   90.00
_cell.angle_gamma   90.00
#
_symmetry.space_group_name_H-M   'P 1'
#
loop_
_entity.id
_entity.type
_entity.pdbx_description
1 polymer ?
#
loop_
_entity_poly.entity_id
_entity_poly.type
_entity_poly.pdbx_seq_one_letter_code
_entity_poly.pdbx_strand_id
1 'polypeptide(L)'
;MLHNQPQQFTRQLEEKVTQAPQMFVETGVILSLEKLTASEGYVDIQDLIRMIEQLRLHVLGVCTQRPEDLEQVQQLGLLHWPASRLMNRRPSVDPVAPPPPSRPSLLVTQPVRGGQQVYAAGADLIVTASVSAGAELIADGNIHVYAPLRGRALAGAQGDSQARIFCRHLDAELISIAGNYMIAEAMRQHPLSQQSVQVYLHDTQLHIEPL
;
A
#
# COMPACT_ATOMS: atom_id res chain seq x y z
N MET A 1 12.42 25.98 -16.08
CA MET A 1 13.58 26.61 -16.76
C MET A 1 14.73 26.63 -15.76
N LEU A 2 15.54 25.56 -15.71
CA LEU A 2 16.64 25.42 -14.75
C LEU A 2 17.93 25.68 -15.50
N HIS A 3 18.49 26.86 -15.25
CA HIS A 3 19.65 27.38 -15.93
C HIS A 3 20.91 26.58 -15.56
N ASN A 4 21.72 26.33 -16.58
CA ASN A 4 23.05 25.71 -16.54
C ASN A 4 24.03 26.50 -15.64
N GLN A 5 23.92 26.37 -14.32
CA GLN A 5 24.89 26.88 -13.35
C GLN A 5 25.47 25.72 -12.54
N PRO A 6 26.74 25.32 -12.77
CA PRO A 6 27.36 24.17 -12.11
C PRO A 6 27.35 24.28 -10.57
N GLN A 7 27.38 25.50 -10.03
CA GLN A 7 27.32 25.76 -8.58
C GLN A 7 25.97 25.38 -7.94
N GLN A 8 24.86 25.44 -8.70
CA GLN A 8 23.55 25.04 -8.17
C GLN A 8 23.40 23.51 -8.14
N PHE A 9 24.02 22.81 -9.09
CA PHE A 9 24.06 21.36 -9.13
C PHE A 9 24.81 20.80 -7.91
N THR A 10 25.97 21.36 -7.56
CA THR A 10 26.75 20.96 -6.38
C THR A 10 25.93 21.05 -5.10
N ARG A 11 25.25 22.19 -4.88
CA ARG A 11 24.45 22.42 -3.67
C ARG A 11 23.27 21.45 -3.55
N GLN A 12 22.58 21.15 -4.66
CA GLN A 12 21.48 20.18 -4.66
C GLN A 12 21.97 18.74 -4.45
N LEU A 13 23.18 18.41 -4.92
CA LEU A 13 23.80 17.11 -4.68
C LEU A 13 24.17 16.95 -3.20
N GLU A 14 24.81 17.96 -2.62
CA GLU A 14 25.19 18.00 -1.19
C GLU A 14 23.97 17.86 -0.27
N GLU A 15 22.87 18.56 -0.57
CA GLU A 15 21.61 18.45 0.20
C GLU A 15 21.06 17.02 0.18
N LYS A 16 21.11 16.33 -0.98
CA LYS A 16 20.64 14.94 -1.11
C LYS A 16 21.56 13.93 -0.45
N VAL A 17 22.88 14.12 -0.52
CA VAL A 17 23.85 13.27 0.19
C VAL A 17 23.65 13.40 1.72
N THR A 18 23.41 14.62 2.21
CA THR A 18 23.15 14.88 3.64
C THR A 18 21.84 14.26 4.13
N GLN A 19 20.81 14.20 3.29
CA GLN A 19 19.52 13.59 3.64
C GLN A 19 19.55 12.06 3.74
N ALA A 20 20.51 11.38 3.09
CA ALA A 20 20.60 9.92 3.11
C ALA A 20 22.07 9.43 3.14
N PRO A 21 22.84 9.72 4.20
CA PRO A 21 24.28 9.45 4.26
C PRO A 21 24.62 7.96 4.16
N GLN A 22 23.72 7.06 4.59
CA GLN A 22 23.92 5.61 4.49
C GLN A 22 23.72 5.05 3.07
N MET A 23 23.11 5.82 2.15
CA MET A 23 22.81 5.38 0.78
C MET A 23 23.93 5.73 -0.22
N PHE A 24 24.92 6.54 0.20
CA PHE A 24 25.91 7.15 -0.71
C PHE A 24 27.37 6.83 -0.37
N VAL A 25 27.63 5.94 0.59
CA VAL A 25 29.01 5.44 0.81
C VAL A 25 29.33 4.44 -0.30
N GLU A 26 30.40 4.70 -1.07
CA GLU A 26 30.91 3.82 -2.15
C GLU A 26 29.89 3.45 -3.24
N THR A 27 28.84 4.25 -3.40
CA THR A 27 27.76 3.94 -4.33
C THR A 27 28.07 4.51 -5.71
N GLY A 28 28.08 3.63 -6.70
CA GLY A 28 28.22 4.01 -8.10
C GLY A 28 26.96 4.72 -8.61
N VAL A 29 27.12 5.92 -9.16
CA VAL A 29 26.02 6.77 -9.62
C VAL A 29 25.97 6.84 -11.14
N ILE A 30 24.76 6.94 -11.68
CA ILE A 30 24.55 7.18 -13.11
C ILE A 30 24.16 8.65 -13.30
N LEU A 31 24.89 9.35 -14.16
CA LEU A 31 24.63 10.75 -14.48
C LEU A 31 23.63 10.83 -15.65
N SER A 32 22.44 11.39 -15.40
CA SER A 32 21.44 11.61 -16.45
C SER A 32 21.50 13.05 -16.95
N LEU A 33 21.92 13.21 -18.21
CA LEU A 33 21.97 14.47 -18.96
C LEU A 33 20.75 14.64 -19.87
N GLU A 34 19.74 13.77 -19.75
CA GLU A 34 18.56 13.74 -20.63
C GLU A 34 17.68 14.98 -20.55
N LYS A 35 17.76 15.73 -19.45
CA LYS A 35 17.00 16.97 -19.25
C LYS A 35 17.73 18.22 -19.77
N LEU A 36 18.97 18.09 -20.23
CA LEU A 36 19.70 19.20 -20.84
C LEU A 36 19.19 19.41 -22.26
N THR A 37 18.71 20.62 -22.51
CA THR A 37 18.19 21.02 -23.81
C THR A 37 19.31 21.59 -24.69
N ALA A 38 19.18 21.46 -26.02
CA ALA A 38 20.21 21.94 -26.97
C ALA A 38 20.52 23.46 -26.86
N SER A 39 19.66 24.24 -26.20
CA SER A 39 19.88 25.67 -25.92
C SER A 39 20.79 25.96 -24.73
N GLU A 40 21.19 24.95 -23.96
CA GLU A 40 21.95 25.13 -22.71
C GLU A 40 23.47 25.08 -22.87
N GLY A 41 23.95 24.99 -24.12
CA GLY A 41 25.37 25.09 -24.46
C GLY A 41 26.14 23.77 -24.29
N TYR A 42 27.46 23.87 -24.50
CA TYR A 42 28.41 22.78 -24.30
C TYR A 42 28.57 22.50 -22.81
N VAL A 43 28.44 21.23 -22.42
CA VAL A 43 28.66 20.77 -21.05
C VAL A 43 29.93 19.91 -21.05
N ASP A 44 30.89 20.29 -20.22
CA ASP A 44 32.10 19.51 -20.02
C ASP A 44 31.81 18.39 -19.01
N ILE A 45 31.69 17.17 -19.52
CA ILE A 45 31.37 15.98 -18.70
C ILE A 45 32.54 15.64 -17.78
N GLN A 46 33.78 15.92 -18.21
CA GLN A 46 34.99 15.68 -17.42
C GLN A 46 35.02 16.56 -16.17
N ASP A 47 34.62 17.83 -16.30
CA ASP A 47 34.50 18.73 -15.15
C ASP A 47 33.40 18.30 -14.17
N LEU A 48 32.28 17.79 -14.68
CA LEU A 48 31.22 17.24 -13.83
C LEU A 48 31.67 16.01 -13.06
N ILE A 49 32.39 15.08 -13.69
CA ILE A 49 32.93 13.89 -13.03
C ILE A 49 33.88 14.30 -11.91
N ARG A 50 34.82 15.22 -12.18
CA ARG A 50 35.77 15.72 -11.17
C ARG A 50 35.06 16.32 -9.96
N MET A 51 33.97 17.04 -10.18
CA MET A 51 33.16 17.63 -9.11
C MET A 51 32.40 16.57 -8.29
N ILE A 52 31.89 15.53 -8.94
CA ILE A 52 31.17 14.43 -8.28
C ILE A 52 32.13 13.55 -7.46
N GLU A 53 33.34 13.31 -7.97
CA GLU A 53 34.38 12.56 -7.27
C GLU A 53 34.84 13.25 -5.98
N GLN A 54 34.86 14.60 -5.94
CA GLN A 54 35.13 15.36 -4.72
C GLN A 54 34.10 15.09 -3.61
N LEU A 55 32.89 14.67 -3.97
CA LEU A 55 31.81 14.31 -3.05
C LEU A 55 31.80 12.81 -2.70
N ARG A 56 32.89 12.08 -3.00
CA ARG A 56 33.06 10.61 -2.77
C ARG A 56 32.03 9.74 -3.52
N LEU A 57 31.52 10.22 -4.64
CA LEU A 57 30.63 9.48 -5.52
C LEU A 57 31.41 9.04 -6.77
N HIS A 58 31.22 7.79 -7.20
CA HIS A 58 31.85 7.27 -8.41
C HIS A 58 30.85 7.23 -9.56
N VAL A 59 31.11 7.97 -10.64
CA VAL A 59 30.23 7.95 -11.82
C VAL A 59 30.49 6.67 -12.63
N LEU A 60 29.50 5.77 -12.70
CA LEU A 60 29.61 4.51 -13.45
C LEU A 60 29.22 4.65 -14.92
N GLY A 61 28.38 5.64 -15.24
CA GLY A 61 27.89 5.82 -16.61
C GLY A 61 27.08 7.10 -16.80
N VAL A 62 26.92 7.49 -18.07
CA VAL A 62 26.24 8.72 -18.46
C VAL A 62 25.12 8.40 -19.44
N CYS A 63 23.96 9.00 -19.21
CA CYS A 63 22.79 8.90 -20.07
C CYS A 63 22.64 10.22 -20.82
N THR A 64 22.91 10.19 -22.11
CA THR A 64 22.76 11.35 -22.99
C THR A 64 22.16 10.93 -24.32
N GLN A 65 21.39 11.83 -24.92
CA GLN A 65 20.85 11.72 -26.27
C GLN A 65 21.57 12.67 -27.25
N ARG A 66 22.51 13.50 -26.76
CA ARG A 66 23.26 14.45 -27.57
C ARG A 66 24.52 13.76 -28.14
N PRO A 67 24.80 13.88 -29.44
CA PRO A 67 25.95 13.23 -30.06
C PRO A 67 27.30 13.78 -29.55
N GLU A 68 27.36 15.08 -29.25
CA GLU A 68 28.55 15.75 -28.69
C GLU A 68 28.95 15.24 -27.29
N ASP A 69 27.97 14.89 -26.47
CA ASP A 69 28.20 14.28 -25.15
C ASP A 69 28.62 12.82 -25.29
N LEU A 70 28.10 12.12 -26.30
CA LEU A 70 28.39 10.71 -26.55
C LEU A 70 29.86 10.49 -26.93
N GLU A 71 30.44 11.40 -27.71
CA GLU A 71 31.88 11.39 -28.01
C GLU A 71 32.73 11.57 -26.74
N GLN A 72 32.36 12.52 -25.86
CA GLN A 72 33.05 12.72 -24.58
C GLN A 72 32.96 11.49 -23.66
N VAL A 73 31.79 10.87 -23.56
CA VAL A 73 31.56 9.66 -22.74
C VAL A 73 32.42 8.49 -23.20
N GLN A 74 32.53 8.29 -24.52
CA GLN A 74 33.38 7.26 -25.10
C GLN A 74 34.87 7.51 -24.84
N GLN A 75 35.32 8.75 -24.97
CA GLN A 75 36.72 9.13 -24.69
C GLN A 75 37.10 8.96 -23.22
N LEU A 76 36.16 9.19 -22.31
CA LEU A 76 36.35 9.05 -20.86
C LEU A 76 36.20 7.59 -20.38
N GLY A 77 35.92 6.64 -21.28
CA GLY A 77 35.80 5.22 -20.95
C GLY A 77 34.58 4.87 -20.09
N LEU A 78 33.56 5.74 -20.07
CA LEU A 78 32.35 5.55 -19.27
C LEU A 78 31.30 4.72 -20.02
N LEU A 79 30.47 3.99 -19.27
CA LEU A 79 29.33 3.28 -19.85
C LEU A 79 28.29 4.29 -20.35
N HIS A 80 28.06 4.30 -21.66
CA HIS A 80 26.91 4.97 -22.26
C HIS A 80 25.66 4.12 -22.06
N TRP A 81 24.63 4.71 -21.48
CA TRP A 81 23.33 4.07 -21.33
C TRP A 81 22.28 4.79 -22.18
N PRO A 82 21.62 4.11 -23.12
CA PRO A 82 20.57 4.73 -23.91
C PRO A 82 19.37 5.07 -23.02
N ALA A 83 18.85 6.29 -23.15
CA ALA A 83 17.77 6.84 -22.31
C ALA A 83 16.55 5.92 -22.17
N SER A 84 16.28 5.11 -23.20
CA SER A 84 15.19 4.14 -23.24
C SER A 84 15.27 3.03 -22.18
N ARG A 85 16.45 2.74 -21.61
CA ARG A 85 16.60 1.67 -20.61
C ARG A 85 16.43 2.14 -19.15
N LEU A 86 16.52 3.44 -18.85
CA LEU A 86 16.27 3.96 -17.49
C LEU A 86 14.81 4.34 -17.25
N MET A 87 14.08 4.71 -18.32
CA MET A 87 12.67 5.09 -18.22
C MET A 87 11.70 3.93 -17.88
N ASN A 88 12.18 2.67 -17.90
CA ASN A 88 11.35 1.49 -17.64
C ASN A 88 11.57 0.81 -16.28
N ARG A 89 12.17 1.52 -15.31
CA ARG A 89 12.09 1.17 -13.89
C ARG A 89 11.29 2.21 -13.10
N ARG A 90 10.11 2.59 -13.62
CA ARG A 90 8.97 2.69 -12.70
C ARG A 90 8.60 1.24 -12.38
N PRO A 91 8.29 0.87 -11.12
CA PRO A 91 7.66 -0.42 -10.90
C PRO A 91 6.47 -0.49 -11.86
N SER A 92 6.52 -1.43 -12.80
CA SER A 92 5.37 -1.80 -13.58
C SER A 92 4.38 -2.33 -12.56
N VAL A 93 3.47 -1.45 -12.11
CA VAL A 93 2.14 -1.91 -11.77
C VAL A 93 1.70 -2.60 -13.06
N ASP A 94 1.63 -3.93 -13.02
CA ASP A 94 0.81 -4.68 -13.96
C ASP A 94 -0.51 -3.91 -14.15
N PRO A 95 -1.17 -3.97 -15.31
CA PRO A 95 -2.54 -3.52 -15.38
C PRO A 95 -3.30 -4.33 -14.32
N VAL A 96 -3.49 -3.73 -13.15
CA VAL A 96 -4.41 -4.20 -12.13
C VAL A 96 -5.69 -4.33 -12.92
N ALA A 97 -6.13 -5.57 -13.14
CA ALA A 97 -7.45 -5.84 -13.66
C ALA A 97 -8.37 -4.88 -12.91
N PRO A 98 -9.22 -4.09 -13.60
CA PRO A 98 -10.03 -3.08 -12.93
C PRO A 98 -10.63 -3.74 -11.69
N PRO A 99 -10.48 -3.15 -10.50
CA PRO A 99 -10.93 -3.78 -9.27
C PRO A 99 -12.35 -4.29 -9.52
N PRO A 100 -12.66 -5.55 -9.14
CA PRO A 100 -13.97 -6.11 -9.41
C PRO A 100 -15.01 -5.08 -8.98
N PRO A 101 -16.05 -4.83 -9.80
CA PRO A 101 -17.01 -3.77 -9.51
C PRO A 101 -17.50 -3.96 -8.08
N SER A 102 -17.29 -2.93 -7.24
CA SER A 102 -17.70 -2.95 -5.84
C SER A 102 -19.18 -3.28 -5.79
N ARG A 103 -19.51 -4.48 -5.30
CA ARG A 103 -20.90 -4.90 -5.20
C ARG A 103 -21.58 -4.07 -4.12
N PRO A 104 -22.84 -3.64 -4.32
CA PRO A 104 -23.57 -2.96 -3.27
C PRO A 104 -23.70 -3.87 -2.05
N SER A 105 -23.62 -3.29 -0.86
CA SER A 105 -23.81 -4.02 0.40
C SER A 105 -25.17 -4.74 0.43
N LEU A 106 -25.20 -5.93 1.01
CA LEU A 106 -26.42 -6.70 1.19
C LEU A 106 -27.15 -6.22 2.45
N LEU A 107 -28.34 -5.65 2.29
CA LEU A 107 -29.19 -5.22 3.40
C LEU A 107 -30.24 -6.28 3.73
N VAL A 108 -30.22 -6.80 4.96
CA VAL A 108 -31.20 -7.71 5.51
C VAL A 108 -32.05 -7.00 6.57
N THR A 109 -33.34 -6.84 6.26
CA THR A 109 -34.30 -6.16 7.14
C THR A 109 -35.25 -7.13 7.85
N GLN A 110 -35.25 -8.41 7.48
CA GLN A 110 -36.03 -9.46 8.15
C GLN A 110 -35.20 -10.20 9.20
N PRO A 111 -35.81 -10.69 10.30
CA PRO A 111 -35.11 -11.50 11.30
C PRO A 111 -34.48 -12.75 10.70
N VAL A 112 -33.21 -13.01 11.03
CA VAL A 112 -32.50 -14.22 10.63
C VAL A 112 -32.66 -15.27 11.73
N ARG A 113 -33.35 -16.36 11.38
CA ARG A 113 -33.73 -17.43 12.31
C ARG A 113 -32.65 -18.52 12.37
N GLY A 114 -32.67 -19.30 13.45
CA GLY A 114 -31.75 -20.43 13.59
C GLY A 114 -31.84 -21.41 12.43
N GLY A 115 -30.70 -21.86 11.93
CA GLY A 115 -30.58 -22.73 10.75
C GLY A 115 -30.58 -21.97 9.42
N GLN A 116 -30.78 -20.66 9.40
CA GLN A 116 -30.64 -19.85 8.19
C GLN A 116 -29.20 -19.34 8.02
N GLN A 117 -28.76 -19.30 6.78
CA GLN A 117 -27.46 -18.75 6.38
C GLN A 117 -27.67 -17.59 5.41
N VAL A 118 -27.01 -16.47 5.68
CA VAL A 118 -26.99 -15.27 4.83
C VAL A 118 -25.56 -15.05 4.38
N TYR A 119 -25.35 -14.94 3.08
CA TYR A 119 -24.02 -14.73 2.50
C TYR A 119 -23.98 -13.47 1.61
N ALA A 120 -23.10 -12.54 1.94
CA ALA A 120 -22.79 -11.35 1.14
C ALA A 120 -21.47 -11.54 0.38
N ALA A 121 -21.57 -12.01 -0.86
CA ALA A 121 -20.41 -12.29 -1.72
C ALA A 121 -19.82 -11.00 -2.33
N GLY A 122 -18.56 -10.73 -2.06
CA GLY A 122 -17.80 -9.55 -2.52
C GLY A 122 -18.35 -8.22 -2.01
N ALA A 123 -19.07 -8.23 -0.89
CA ALA A 123 -19.73 -7.06 -0.33
C ALA A 123 -19.82 -7.13 1.20
N ASP A 124 -20.15 -5.99 1.80
CA ASP A 124 -20.50 -5.90 3.21
C ASP A 124 -21.93 -6.42 3.45
N LEU A 125 -22.17 -6.97 4.64
CA LEU A 125 -23.48 -7.42 5.09
C LEU A 125 -24.02 -6.48 6.16
N ILE A 126 -25.20 -5.94 5.95
CA ILE A 126 -25.88 -5.05 6.89
C ILE A 126 -27.18 -5.71 7.33
N VAL A 127 -27.36 -5.89 8.63
CA VAL A 127 -28.53 -6.53 9.23
C VAL A 127 -29.17 -5.57 10.23
N THR A 128 -30.43 -5.18 9.97
CA THR A 128 -31.19 -4.26 10.83
C THR A 128 -32.22 -4.99 11.71
N ALA A 129 -32.23 -6.32 11.67
CA ALA A 129 -33.16 -7.17 12.42
C ALA A 129 -32.42 -8.19 13.29
N SER A 130 -33.13 -8.80 14.24
CA SER A 130 -32.55 -9.75 15.19
C SER A 130 -31.94 -10.97 14.51
N VAL A 131 -30.78 -11.40 14.99
CA VAL A 131 -30.08 -12.61 14.53
C VAL A 131 -30.16 -13.65 15.65
N SER A 132 -30.83 -14.76 15.38
CA SER A 132 -31.11 -15.79 16.39
C SER A 132 -29.94 -16.76 16.54
N ALA A 133 -29.92 -17.49 17.67
CA ALA A 133 -29.02 -18.62 17.87
C ALA A 133 -29.14 -19.62 16.69
N GLY A 134 -28.00 -20.19 16.27
CA GLY A 134 -27.90 -21.06 15.11
C GLY A 134 -28.04 -20.39 13.74
N ALA A 135 -28.31 -19.08 13.66
CA ALA A 135 -28.23 -18.34 12.41
C ALA A 135 -26.77 -18.10 12.01
N GLU A 136 -26.49 -17.96 10.71
CA GLU A 136 -25.15 -17.74 10.21
C GLU A 136 -25.10 -16.56 9.24
N LEU A 137 -24.26 -15.59 9.57
CA LEU A 137 -23.98 -14.42 8.76
C LEU A 137 -22.57 -14.54 8.19
N ILE A 138 -22.43 -14.45 6.88
CA ILE A 138 -21.14 -14.53 6.19
C ILE A 138 -21.03 -13.32 5.26
N ALA A 139 -19.90 -12.63 5.31
CA ALA A 139 -19.56 -11.56 4.40
C ALA A 139 -18.11 -11.67 3.96
N ASP A 140 -17.85 -11.38 2.70
CA ASP A 140 -16.48 -11.23 2.21
C ASP A 140 -15.85 -9.93 2.71
N GLY A 141 -16.67 -8.91 3.00
CA GLY A 141 -16.26 -7.65 3.64
C GLY A 141 -16.68 -7.58 5.12
N ASN A 142 -17.19 -6.42 5.52
CA ASN A 142 -17.65 -6.11 6.86
C ASN A 142 -19.02 -6.71 7.18
N ILE A 143 -19.30 -6.92 8.46
CA ILE A 143 -20.63 -7.26 8.97
C ILE A 143 -21.11 -6.17 9.92
N HIS A 144 -22.30 -5.64 9.69
CA HIS A 144 -22.96 -4.67 10.54
C HIS A 144 -24.27 -5.25 11.06
N VAL A 145 -24.41 -5.40 12.37
CA VAL A 145 -25.63 -5.89 13.02
C VAL A 145 -26.19 -4.84 13.97
N TYR A 146 -27.26 -4.16 13.54
CA TYR A 146 -27.91 -3.11 14.31
C TYR A 146 -28.99 -3.63 15.27
N ALA A 147 -28.92 -4.92 15.61
CA ALA A 147 -29.81 -5.65 16.50
C ALA A 147 -28.98 -6.66 17.35
N PRO A 148 -29.58 -7.40 18.29
CA PRO A 148 -28.86 -8.45 19.01
C PRO A 148 -28.32 -9.52 18.06
N LEU A 149 -27.01 -9.79 18.15
CA LEU A 149 -26.33 -10.83 17.41
C LEU A 149 -26.15 -12.07 18.30
N ARG A 150 -27.01 -13.09 18.13
CA ARG A 150 -26.90 -14.36 18.88
C ARG A 150 -26.39 -15.54 18.07
N GLY A 151 -26.38 -15.41 16.75
CA GLY A 151 -25.88 -16.44 15.83
C GLY A 151 -24.37 -16.39 15.65
N ARG A 152 -23.91 -16.85 14.48
CA ARG A 152 -22.51 -16.81 14.04
C ARG A 152 -22.29 -15.67 13.04
N ALA A 153 -21.16 -14.99 13.13
CA ALA A 153 -20.77 -13.95 12.17
C ALA A 153 -19.34 -14.19 11.64
N LEU A 154 -19.20 -14.34 10.33
CA LEU A 154 -17.95 -14.61 9.63
C LEU A 154 -17.69 -13.48 8.63
N ALA A 155 -16.87 -12.51 9.04
CA ALA A 155 -16.45 -11.40 8.20
C ALA A 155 -15.10 -11.73 7.52
N GLY A 156 -14.81 -11.05 6.42
CA GLY A 156 -13.58 -11.32 5.68
C GLY A 156 -13.49 -12.76 5.19
N ALA A 157 -14.60 -13.36 4.75
CA ALA A 157 -14.66 -14.78 4.37
C ALA A 157 -13.68 -15.17 3.25
N GLN A 158 -13.22 -14.19 2.45
CA GLN A 158 -12.17 -14.36 1.43
C GLN A 158 -10.75 -14.04 1.94
N GLY A 159 -10.55 -13.97 3.26
CA GLY A 159 -9.26 -13.67 3.89
C GLY A 159 -8.96 -12.19 4.07
N ASP A 160 -9.97 -11.31 4.02
CA ASP A 160 -9.78 -9.88 4.30
C ASP A 160 -9.56 -9.65 5.80
N SER A 161 -8.30 -9.41 6.17
CA SER A 161 -7.88 -9.13 7.55
C SER A 161 -8.27 -7.73 8.03
N GLN A 162 -8.66 -6.83 7.12
CA GLN A 162 -9.13 -5.48 7.45
C GLN A 162 -10.64 -5.44 7.70
N ALA A 163 -11.37 -6.53 7.40
CA ALA A 163 -12.79 -6.63 7.67
C ALA A 163 -13.09 -6.49 9.17
N ARG A 164 -14.26 -5.94 9.46
CA ARG A 164 -14.72 -5.68 10.83
C ARG A 164 -16.13 -6.21 11.05
N ILE A 165 -16.43 -6.53 12.29
CA ILE A 165 -17.78 -6.89 12.74
C ILE A 165 -18.25 -5.81 13.70
N PHE A 166 -19.39 -5.18 13.40
CA PHE A 166 -20.03 -4.18 14.24
C PHE A 166 -21.32 -4.75 14.77
N CYS A 167 -21.57 -4.64 16.07
CA CYS A 167 -22.83 -5.07 16.64
C CYS A 167 -23.25 -4.20 17.82
N ARG A 168 -24.56 -4.09 18.04
CA ARG A 168 -25.11 -3.36 19.21
C ARG A 168 -25.02 -4.13 20.51
N HIS A 169 -25.11 -5.46 20.45
CA HIS A 169 -25.00 -6.38 21.56
C HIS A 169 -24.28 -7.64 21.06
N LEU A 170 -23.17 -8.00 21.69
CA LEU A 170 -22.30 -9.10 21.31
C LEU A 170 -22.64 -10.35 22.14
N ASP A 171 -23.69 -11.06 21.74
CA ASP A 171 -24.11 -12.34 22.34
C ASP A 171 -23.90 -13.53 21.37
N ALA A 172 -22.93 -13.39 20.46
CA ALA A 172 -22.71 -14.30 19.35
C ALA A 172 -22.23 -15.69 19.84
N GLU A 173 -22.62 -16.74 19.12
CA GLU A 173 -22.07 -18.09 19.32
C GLU A 173 -20.60 -18.15 18.90
N LEU A 174 -20.28 -17.49 17.78
CA LEU A 174 -18.96 -17.43 17.17
C LEU A 174 -18.84 -16.17 16.32
N ILE A 175 -17.69 -15.52 16.40
CA ILE A 175 -17.28 -14.49 15.45
C ILE A 175 -15.96 -14.90 14.78
N SER A 176 -15.78 -14.53 13.52
CA SER A 176 -14.55 -14.78 12.78
C SER A 176 -14.21 -13.64 11.83
N ILE A 177 -12.93 -13.30 11.74
CA ILE A 177 -12.38 -12.33 10.77
C ILE A 177 -11.16 -12.98 10.10
N ALA A 178 -11.22 -13.13 8.77
CA ALA A 178 -10.17 -13.74 7.96
C ALA A 178 -9.70 -15.12 8.49
N GLY A 179 -10.64 -15.92 9.02
CA GLY A 179 -10.37 -17.27 9.54
C GLY A 179 -9.92 -17.32 11.02
N ASN A 180 -9.61 -16.18 11.65
CA ASN A 180 -9.36 -16.11 13.09
C ASN A 180 -10.69 -15.98 13.81
N TYR A 181 -10.95 -16.83 14.80
CA TYR A 181 -12.27 -16.90 15.44
C TYR A 181 -12.21 -16.71 16.96
N MET A 182 -13.33 -16.23 17.50
CA MET A 182 -13.59 -16.13 18.94
C MET A 182 -14.95 -16.77 19.24
N ILE A 183 -15.00 -17.60 20.28
CA ILE A 183 -16.21 -18.32 20.70
C ILE A 183 -16.96 -17.57 21.80
N ALA A 184 -18.25 -17.90 21.97
CA ALA A 184 -19.16 -17.30 22.95
C ALA A 184 -18.58 -17.16 24.37
N GLU A 185 -17.83 -18.15 24.85
CA GLU A 185 -17.28 -18.14 26.21
C GLU A 185 -16.30 -16.98 26.44
N ALA A 186 -15.42 -16.72 25.45
CA ALA A 186 -14.46 -15.61 25.51
C ALA A 186 -15.16 -14.25 25.40
N MET A 187 -16.19 -14.15 24.55
CA MET A 187 -16.96 -12.92 24.37
C MET A 187 -17.80 -12.57 25.61
N ARG A 188 -18.44 -13.56 26.24
CA ARG A 188 -19.28 -13.36 27.44
C ARG A 188 -18.48 -12.86 28.65
N GLN A 189 -17.21 -13.22 28.74
CA GLN A 189 -16.31 -12.73 29.79
C GLN A 189 -15.85 -11.28 29.54
N HIS A 190 -16.07 -10.74 28.34
CA HIS A 190 -15.65 -9.39 28.00
C HIS A 190 -16.58 -8.33 28.62
N PRO A 191 -16.04 -7.27 29.24
CA PRO A 191 -16.84 -6.20 29.88
C PRO A 191 -17.80 -5.48 28.92
N LEU A 192 -17.49 -5.49 27.63
CA LEU A 192 -18.22 -4.77 26.58
C LEU A 192 -19.33 -5.59 25.90
N SER A 193 -19.61 -6.82 26.35
CA SER A 193 -20.57 -7.73 25.67
C SER A 193 -21.98 -7.14 25.52
N GLN A 194 -22.43 -6.34 26.48
CA GLN A 194 -23.74 -5.68 26.48
C GLN A 194 -23.72 -4.26 25.88
N GLN A 195 -22.63 -3.86 25.24
CA GLN A 195 -22.47 -2.54 24.62
C GLN A 195 -22.35 -2.66 23.10
N SER A 196 -22.50 -1.51 22.43
CA SER A 196 -22.18 -1.43 21.01
C SER A 196 -20.67 -1.51 20.84
N VAL A 197 -20.22 -2.49 20.06
CA VAL A 197 -18.81 -2.80 19.89
C VAL A 197 -18.46 -2.97 18.41
N GLN A 198 -17.18 -2.74 18.13
CA GLN A 198 -16.51 -3.19 16.92
C GLN A 198 -15.54 -4.32 17.28
N VAL A 199 -15.44 -5.29 16.39
CA VAL A 199 -14.46 -6.35 16.43
C VAL A 199 -13.60 -6.26 15.18
N TYR A 200 -12.28 -6.27 15.38
CA TYR A 200 -11.30 -6.20 14.30
C TYR A 200 -10.12 -7.13 14.60
N LEU A 201 -9.35 -7.44 13.56
CA LEU A 201 -8.16 -8.26 13.66
C LEU A 201 -6.92 -7.38 13.79
N HIS A 202 -6.07 -7.65 14.78
CA HIS A 202 -4.76 -7.04 14.94
C HIS A 202 -3.75 -8.10 15.32
N ASP A 203 -2.61 -8.17 14.62
CA ASP A 203 -1.55 -9.15 14.88
C ASP A 203 -2.06 -10.59 15.09
N THR A 204 -3.03 -11.03 14.26
CA THR A 204 -3.70 -12.35 14.31
C THR A 204 -4.66 -12.59 15.49
N GLN A 205 -4.85 -11.60 16.37
CA GLN A 205 -5.81 -11.67 17.47
C GLN A 205 -7.02 -10.78 17.21
N LEU A 206 -8.19 -11.25 17.67
CA LEU A 206 -9.42 -10.49 17.58
C LEU A 206 -9.53 -9.55 18.79
N HIS A 207 -9.70 -8.27 18.52
CA HIS A 207 -9.86 -7.21 19.53
C HIS A 207 -11.29 -6.69 19.52
N ILE A 208 -11.84 -6.43 20.72
CA ILE A 208 -13.18 -5.89 20.91
C ILE A 208 -13.05 -4.49 21.52
N GLU A 209 -13.54 -3.48 20.80
CA GLU A 209 -13.55 -2.08 21.23
C GLU A 209 -14.96 -1.51 21.24
N PRO A 210 -15.27 -0.54 22.12
CA PRO A 210 -16.54 0.16 22.07
C PRO A 210 -16.65 1.03 20.81
N LEU A 211 -17.88 1.24 20.34
CA LEU A 211 -18.22 2.16 19.24
C LEU A 211 -18.48 3.59 19.71
#